data_AF-A0A928TK56-F1
#
_entry.id   AF-A0A928TK56-F1
#
_cell.length_a   1.000
_cell.length_b   1.000
_cell.length_c   1.000
_cell.angle_alpha   90.00
_cell.angle_beta   90.00
_cell.angle_gamma   90.00
#
_symmetry.space_group_name_H-M   'P 1'
#
loop_
_entity.id
_entity.type
_entity.pdbx_description
1 polymer ?
#
loop_
_entity_poly.entity_id
_entity_poly.type
_entity_poly.pdbx_seq_one_letter_code
_entity_poly.pdbx_strand_id
1 'polypeptide(L)'
;MVAKIGSVQNLIDHVIHPMIDSSFRNQASSTEAMAFMQDRAIEQEKAEDRAREELEKYHVECVRVLISQIILPKELMDIQTRRVIAAQQQAMYVEQQRSEQQRIATENTRAQADKQIELVSAQIGVQIAEQTKQKTIIEAEGRARAVEVEGQAEGARILSVGNATAEAYEKQVSAVGQLNLAAIEVTKAVAGAGLKITPDISVTGESGGGNVFSAFVAQLLASNRAAPAVAPAASQAEPPPAP
;
A
#
# COMPACT_ATOMS: atom_id res chain seq x y z
N MET A 1 73.08 -54.45 -51.52
CA MET A 1 73.07 -53.11 -50.89
C MET A 1 73.39 -53.24 -49.40
N VAL A 2 74.50 -53.90 -49.06
CA VAL A 2 74.85 -54.34 -47.69
C VAL A 2 76.19 -53.69 -47.30
N ALA A 3 76.22 -52.35 -47.39
CA ALA A 3 77.40 -51.55 -47.04
C ALA A 3 77.04 -50.15 -46.52
N LYS A 4 75.76 -49.88 -46.17
CA LYS A 4 75.32 -48.50 -45.93
C LYS A 4 75.53 -47.99 -44.52
N ILE A 5 75.78 -48.85 -43.52
CA ILE A 5 75.97 -48.41 -42.14
C ILE A 5 76.97 -49.35 -41.45
N GLY A 6 78.23 -48.92 -41.36
CA GLY A 6 79.36 -49.75 -40.90
C GLY A 6 79.44 -50.00 -39.38
N SER A 7 78.50 -49.50 -38.58
CA SER A 7 78.41 -49.74 -37.13
C SER A 7 77.04 -49.31 -36.58
N VAL A 8 76.63 -49.83 -35.43
CA VAL A 8 75.40 -49.37 -34.73
C VAL A 8 75.49 -47.88 -34.39
N GLN A 9 76.68 -47.38 -34.06
CA GLN A 9 76.92 -45.94 -33.84
C GLN A 9 76.57 -45.11 -35.08
N ASN A 10 76.97 -45.58 -36.28
CA ASN A 10 76.65 -44.89 -37.52
C ASN A 10 75.15 -44.93 -37.83
N LEU A 11 74.42 -45.97 -37.43
CA LEU A 11 72.95 -46.03 -37.55
C LEU A 11 72.30 -44.98 -36.65
N ILE A 12 72.79 -44.87 -35.41
CA ILE A 12 72.29 -43.92 -34.43
C ILE A 12 72.52 -42.48 -34.90
N ASP A 13 73.74 -42.14 -35.29
CA ASP A 13 74.13 -40.76 -35.58
C ASP A 13 73.63 -40.27 -36.95
N HIS A 14 73.57 -41.14 -37.96
CA HIS A 14 73.27 -40.73 -39.33
C HIS A 14 71.86 -41.08 -39.79
N VAL A 15 71.12 -41.91 -39.04
CA VAL A 15 69.76 -42.32 -39.40
C VAL A 15 68.78 -42.03 -38.27
N ILE A 16 69.01 -42.53 -37.05
CA ILE A 16 68.02 -42.41 -35.97
C ILE A 16 67.86 -40.95 -35.52
N HIS A 17 68.95 -40.26 -35.16
CA HIS A 17 68.85 -38.86 -34.73
C HIS A 17 68.27 -37.95 -35.83
N PRO A 18 68.74 -38.00 -37.10
CA PRO A 18 68.16 -37.16 -38.15
C PRO A 18 66.68 -37.44 -38.43
N MET A 19 66.21 -38.69 -38.32
CA MET A 19 64.81 -39.05 -38.55
C MET A 19 63.91 -38.55 -37.42
N ILE A 20 64.33 -38.75 -36.16
CA ILE A 20 63.59 -38.22 -35.00
C ILE A 20 63.55 -36.68 -35.04
N ASP A 21 64.68 -36.04 -35.34
CA ASP A 21 64.77 -34.58 -35.48
C ASP A 21 63.91 -34.07 -36.63
N SER A 22 63.89 -34.77 -37.78
CA SER A 22 63.05 -34.45 -38.92
C SER A 22 61.56 -34.56 -38.56
N SER A 23 61.14 -35.65 -37.90
CA SER A 23 59.76 -35.84 -37.45
C SER A 23 59.31 -34.69 -36.55
N PHE A 24 60.09 -34.37 -35.51
CA PHE A 24 59.75 -33.27 -34.61
C PHE A 24 59.81 -31.90 -35.27
N ARG A 25 60.78 -31.64 -36.14
CA ARG A 25 60.87 -30.37 -36.88
C ARG A 25 59.66 -30.18 -37.78
N ASN A 26 59.21 -31.24 -38.45
CA ASN A 26 58.03 -31.21 -39.30
C ASN A 26 56.76 -30.98 -38.46
N GLN A 27 56.63 -31.62 -37.29
CA GLN A 27 55.49 -31.35 -36.38
C GLN A 27 55.50 -29.93 -35.79
N ALA A 28 56.67 -29.45 -35.37
CA ALA A 28 56.82 -28.09 -34.85
C ALA A 28 56.55 -27.03 -35.93
N SER A 29 56.75 -27.36 -37.21
CA SER A 29 56.44 -26.45 -38.32
C SER A 29 54.96 -26.39 -38.70
N SER A 30 54.18 -27.44 -38.38
CA SER A 30 52.75 -27.51 -38.75
C SER A 30 51.81 -26.82 -37.75
N THR A 31 52.29 -26.51 -36.54
CA THR A 31 51.47 -26.01 -35.44
C THR A 31 52.05 -24.71 -34.89
N GLU A 32 51.19 -23.76 -34.49
CA GLU A 32 51.65 -22.54 -33.82
C GLU A 32 52.34 -22.87 -32.49
N ALA A 33 53.42 -22.14 -32.15
CA ALA A 33 54.22 -22.40 -30.95
C ALA A 33 53.38 -22.46 -29.65
N MET A 34 52.32 -21.65 -29.56
CA MET A 34 51.43 -21.62 -28.40
C MET A 34 50.48 -22.82 -28.35
N ALA A 35 49.95 -23.23 -29.49
CA ALA A 35 49.10 -24.42 -29.60
C ALA A 35 49.91 -25.69 -29.35
N PHE A 36 51.16 -25.74 -29.84
CA PHE A 36 52.08 -26.84 -29.61
C PHE A 36 52.38 -27.07 -28.11
N MET A 37 52.45 -26.00 -27.31
CA MET A 37 52.59 -26.12 -25.85
C MET A 37 51.34 -26.61 -25.14
N GLN A 38 50.15 -26.14 -25.56
CA GLN A 38 48.88 -26.52 -24.94
C GLN A 38 48.54 -27.98 -25.24
N ASP A 39 48.73 -28.39 -26.50
CA ASP A 39 48.38 -29.71 -27.00
C ASP A 39 49.61 -30.64 -27.09
N ARG A 40 50.58 -30.46 -26.19
CA ARG A 40 51.87 -31.19 -26.19
C ARG A 40 51.70 -32.71 -26.29
N ALA A 41 50.71 -33.27 -25.60
CA ALA A 41 50.47 -34.71 -25.62
C ALA A 41 50.08 -35.20 -27.02
N ILE A 42 49.21 -34.46 -27.70
CA ILE A 42 48.73 -34.76 -29.04
C ILE A 42 49.86 -34.60 -30.06
N GLU A 43 50.65 -33.54 -29.93
CA GLU A 43 51.80 -33.31 -30.82
C GLU A 43 52.90 -34.36 -30.63
N GLN A 44 53.10 -34.85 -29.41
CA GLN A 44 54.03 -35.94 -29.13
C GLN A 44 53.58 -37.26 -29.76
N GLU A 45 52.30 -37.60 -29.66
CA GLU A 45 51.72 -38.80 -30.27
C GLU A 45 51.89 -38.79 -31.79
N LYS A 46 51.55 -37.67 -32.45
CA LYS A 46 51.75 -37.53 -33.91
C LYS A 46 53.22 -37.61 -34.31
N ALA A 47 54.15 -37.06 -33.51
CA ALA A 47 55.59 -37.15 -33.77
C ALA A 47 56.11 -38.59 -33.61
N GLU A 48 55.59 -39.30 -32.61
CA GLU A 48 55.91 -40.70 -32.34
C GLU A 48 55.46 -41.60 -33.49
N ASP A 49 54.23 -41.43 -33.99
CA ASP A 49 53.71 -42.23 -35.10
C ASP A 49 54.55 -42.05 -36.38
N ARG A 50 54.87 -40.80 -36.74
CA ARG A 50 55.76 -40.53 -37.89
C ARG A 50 57.17 -41.11 -37.70
N ALA A 51 57.74 -40.95 -36.51
CA ALA A 51 59.06 -41.50 -36.22
C ALA A 51 59.04 -43.03 -36.28
N ARG A 52 57.96 -43.67 -35.82
CA ARG A 52 57.76 -45.12 -35.89
C ARG A 52 57.70 -45.61 -37.33
N GLU A 53 56.90 -44.96 -38.19
CA GLU A 53 56.81 -45.29 -39.62
C GLU A 53 58.15 -45.15 -40.37
N GLU A 54 58.95 -44.12 -40.03
CA GLU A 54 60.25 -43.90 -40.66
C GLU A 54 61.32 -44.90 -40.18
N LEU A 55 61.32 -45.24 -38.89
CA LEU A 55 62.27 -46.18 -38.29
C LEU A 55 61.98 -47.64 -38.68
N GLU A 56 60.72 -47.98 -38.98
CA GLU A 56 60.33 -49.30 -39.46
C GLU A 56 61.05 -49.69 -40.76
N LYS A 57 61.31 -48.72 -41.66
CA LYS A 57 62.06 -48.93 -42.92
C LYS A 57 63.50 -49.40 -42.70
N TYR A 58 64.05 -49.17 -41.51
CA TYR A 58 65.39 -49.60 -41.10
C TYR A 58 65.37 -50.79 -40.14
N HIS A 59 64.19 -51.41 -39.92
CA HIS A 59 63.97 -52.49 -38.95
C HIS A 59 64.36 -52.12 -37.50
N VAL A 60 64.18 -50.84 -37.14
CA VAL A 60 64.39 -50.35 -35.77
C VAL A 60 63.02 -50.21 -35.09
N GLU A 61 62.84 -50.91 -33.97
CA GLU A 61 61.61 -50.80 -33.17
C GLU A 61 61.69 -49.56 -32.26
N CYS A 62 60.71 -48.66 -32.39
CA CYS A 62 60.60 -47.46 -31.55
C CYS A 62 59.59 -47.69 -30.43
N VAL A 63 60.09 -47.78 -29.19
CA VAL A 63 59.25 -47.97 -28.00
C VAL A 63 58.39 -46.72 -27.76
N ARG A 64 59.02 -45.56 -27.53
CA ARG A 64 58.35 -44.27 -27.30
C ARG A 64 59.27 -43.11 -27.63
N VAL A 65 58.70 -42.00 -28.07
CA VAL A 65 59.43 -40.75 -28.27
C VAL A 65 58.84 -39.68 -27.35
N LEU A 66 59.70 -38.99 -26.59
CA LEU A 66 59.28 -38.01 -25.59
C LEU A 66 59.83 -36.63 -25.91
N ILE A 67 58.96 -35.62 -25.93
CA ILE A 67 59.41 -34.24 -25.89
C ILE A 67 59.90 -33.98 -24.47
N SER A 68 61.11 -33.47 -24.27
CA SER A 68 61.62 -33.18 -22.92
C SER A 68 61.30 -31.75 -22.49
N GLN A 69 61.84 -30.76 -23.20
CA GLN A 69 61.68 -29.35 -22.88
C GLN A 69 61.39 -28.55 -24.15
N ILE A 70 60.44 -27.63 -24.05
CA ILE A 70 60.09 -26.68 -25.12
C ILE A 70 60.54 -25.30 -24.63
N ILE A 71 61.38 -24.62 -25.41
CA ILE A 71 61.91 -23.29 -25.09
C ILE A 71 61.22 -22.29 -26.01
N LEU A 72 60.33 -21.47 -25.47
CA LEU A 72 59.69 -20.36 -26.20
C LEU A 72 60.37 -19.03 -25.87
N PRO A 73 60.39 -18.07 -26.82
CA PRO A 73 60.76 -16.68 -26.54
C PRO A 73 59.89 -16.06 -25.45
N LYS A 74 60.49 -15.25 -24.57
CA LYS A 74 59.80 -14.62 -23.43
C LYS A 74 58.63 -13.70 -23.85
N GLU A 75 58.73 -13.06 -25.01
CA GLU A 75 57.71 -12.13 -25.52
C GLU A 75 56.33 -12.79 -25.67
N LEU A 76 56.27 -14.03 -26.15
CA LEU A 76 55.02 -14.77 -26.31
C LEU A 76 54.40 -15.18 -24.97
N MET A 77 55.24 -15.50 -23.98
CA MET A 77 54.81 -15.84 -22.62
C MET A 77 54.20 -14.63 -21.91
N ASP A 78 54.76 -13.44 -22.11
CA ASP A 78 54.24 -12.21 -21.50
C ASP A 78 52.85 -11.86 -22.05
N ILE A 79 52.64 -12.05 -23.36
CA ILE A 79 51.32 -11.84 -23.99
C ILE A 79 50.29 -12.83 -23.44
N GLN A 80 50.65 -14.11 -23.32
CA GLN A 80 49.75 -15.12 -22.75
C GLN A 80 49.43 -14.81 -21.28
N THR A 81 50.44 -14.44 -20.49
CA THR A 81 50.28 -14.08 -19.09
C THR A 81 49.34 -12.88 -18.95
N ARG A 82 49.53 -11.83 -19.75
CA ARG A 82 48.63 -10.67 -19.80
C ARG A 82 47.20 -11.06 -20.19
N ARG A 83 47.02 -11.96 -21.17
CA ARG A 83 45.70 -12.45 -21.58
C ARG A 83 44.99 -13.19 -20.45
N VAL A 84 45.71 -14.06 -19.73
CA VAL A 84 45.15 -14.81 -18.60
C VAL A 84 44.79 -13.88 -17.46
N ILE A 85 45.67 -12.91 -17.13
CA ILE A 85 45.38 -11.91 -16.10
C ILE A 85 44.16 -11.07 -16.47
N ALA A 86 44.07 -10.60 -17.72
CA ALA A 86 42.92 -9.82 -18.18
C ALA A 86 41.61 -10.61 -18.10
N ALA A 87 41.62 -11.90 -18.47
CA ALA A 87 40.46 -12.78 -18.36
C ALA A 87 40.04 -12.98 -16.89
N GLN A 88 41.01 -13.19 -15.98
CA GLN A 88 40.75 -13.30 -14.55
C GLN A 88 40.21 -11.99 -13.96
N GLN A 89 40.75 -10.85 -14.36
CA GLN A 89 40.25 -9.53 -13.97
C GLN A 89 38.81 -9.33 -14.44
N GLN A 90 38.50 -9.69 -15.69
CA GLN A 90 37.14 -9.61 -16.21
C GLN A 90 36.17 -10.49 -15.41
N ALA A 91 36.54 -11.74 -15.13
CA ALA A 91 35.73 -12.63 -14.31
C ALA A 91 35.49 -12.05 -12.91
N MET A 92 36.54 -11.48 -12.30
CA MET A 92 36.46 -10.81 -10.99
C MET A 92 35.49 -9.62 -11.03
N TYR A 93 35.52 -8.77 -12.07
CA TYR A 93 34.57 -7.67 -12.20
C TYR A 93 33.12 -8.14 -12.39
N VAL A 94 32.89 -9.23 -13.11
CA VAL A 94 31.55 -9.81 -13.27
C VAL A 94 31.00 -10.30 -11.92
N GLU A 95 31.83 -10.99 -11.13
CA GLU A 95 31.42 -11.44 -9.80
C GLU A 95 31.20 -10.27 -8.83
N GLN A 96 32.02 -9.21 -8.91
CA GLN A 96 31.79 -7.97 -8.16
C GLN A 96 30.46 -7.31 -8.57
N GLN A 97 30.18 -7.19 -9.87
CA GLN A 97 28.91 -6.62 -10.35
C GLN A 97 27.70 -7.43 -9.87
N ARG A 98 27.78 -8.77 -9.90
CA ARG A 98 26.73 -9.65 -9.37
C ARG A 98 26.51 -9.43 -7.87
N SER A 99 27.59 -9.31 -7.12
CA SER A 99 27.54 -9.04 -5.67
C SER A 99 26.90 -7.68 -5.37
N GLU A 100 27.26 -6.64 -6.12
CA GLU A 100 26.67 -5.30 -5.99
C GLU A 100 25.18 -5.27 -6.39
N GLN A 101 24.80 -5.97 -7.47
CA GLN A 101 23.40 -6.12 -7.86
C GLN A 101 22.58 -6.80 -6.77
N GLN A 102 23.10 -7.86 -6.17
CA GLN A 102 22.45 -8.54 -5.05
C GLN A 102 22.31 -7.62 -3.82
N ARG A 103 23.32 -6.78 -3.55
CA ARG A 103 23.24 -5.76 -2.49
C ARG A 103 22.14 -4.74 -2.78
N ILE A 104 22.10 -4.18 -3.99
CA ILE A 104 21.06 -3.24 -4.42
C ILE A 104 19.67 -3.86 -4.31
N ALA A 105 19.51 -5.11 -4.74
CA ALA A 105 18.25 -5.84 -4.61
C ALA A 105 17.82 -5.98 -3.14
N THR A 106 18.75 -6.38 -2.28
CA THR A 106 18.50 -6.55 -0.84
C THR A 106 18.13 -5.21 -0.18
N GLU A 107 18.85 -4.13 -0.49
CA GLU A 107 18.55 -2.79 0.02
C GLU A 107 17.22 -2.25 -0.50
N ASN A 108 16.87 -2.51 -1.77
CA ASN A 108 15.56 -2.15 -2.31
C ASN A 108 14.43 -2.90 -1.60
N THR A 109 14.59 -4.21 -1.37
CA THR A 109 13.61 -5.00 -0.62
C THR A 109 13.48 -4.50 0.82
N ARG A 110 14.60 -4.17 1.47
CA ARG A 110 14.60 -3.58 2.81
C ARG A 110 13.88 -2.24 2.85
N ALA A 111 14.19 -1.33 1.92
CA ALA A 111 13.54 -0.03 1.82
C ALA A 111 12.04 -0.12 1.52
N GLN A 112 11.61 -1.12 0.74
CA GLN A 112 10.19 -1.41 0.52
C GLN A 112 9.52 -1.95 1.79
N ALA A 113 10.17 -2.88 2.50
CA ALA A 113 9.65 -3.44 3.74
C ALA A 113 9.49 -2.37 4.83
N ASP A 114 10.44 -1.44 4.94
CA ASP A 114 10.36 -0.33 5.90
C ASP A 114 9.16 0.60 5.58
N LYS A 115 8.90 0.87 4.30
CA LYS A 115 7.73 1.64 3.85
C LYS A 115 6.40 0.88 3.95
N GLN A 116 6.44 -0.46 3.98
CA GLN A 116 5.24 -1.29 4.05
C GLN A 116 4.41 -0.96 5.29
N ILE A 117 5.06 -0.66 6.43
CA ILE A 117 4.37 -0.28 7.66
C ILE A 117 3.53 0.99 7.44
N GLU A 118 4.12 2.00 6.80
CA GLU A 118 3.45 3.27 6.50
C GLU A 118 2.30 3.06 5.50
N LEU A 119 2.52 2.33 4.41
CA LEU A 119 1.48 2.02 3.42
C LEU A 119 0.31 1.26 4.01
N VAL A 120 0.58 0.23 4.83
CA VAL A 120 -0.46 -0.54 5.51
C VAL A 120 -1.21 0.33 6.50
N SER A 121 -0.52 1.20 7.25
CA SER A 121 -1.18 2.12 8.18
C SER A 121 -2.13 3.09 7.46
N ALA A 122 -1.72 3.63 6.31
CA ALA A 122 -2.55 4.49 5.48
C ALA A 122 -3.77 3.73 4.92
N GLN A 123 -3.58 2.49 4.46
CA GLN A 123 -4.66 1.65 3.94
C GLN A 123 -5.68 1.29 5.03
N ILE A 124 -5.20 0.90 6.22
CA ILE A 124 -6.05 0.66 7.39
C ILE A 124 -6.79 1.94 7.77
N GLY A 125 -6.13 3.11 7.72
CA GLY A 125 -6.76 4.40 7.98
C GLY A 125 -7.93 4.71 7.05
N VAL A 126 -7.77 4.48 5.74
CA VAL A 126 -8.85 4.62 4.75
C VAL A 126 -9.99 3.64 5.05
N GLN A 127 -9.67 2.38 5.36
CA GLN A 127 -10.66 1.38 5.69
C GLN A 127 -11.43 1.73 6.98
N ILE A 128 -10.76 2.24 8.01
CA ILE A 128 -11.40 2.71 9.25
C ILE A 128 -12.31 3.90 8.94
N ALA A 129 -11.88 4.85 8.11
CA ALA A 129 -12.69 6.01 7.74
C ALA A 129 -13.97 5.57 6.98
N GLU A 130 -13.84 4.60 6.08
CA GLU A 130 -14.97 4.03 5.35
C GLU A 130 -15.92 3.25 6.26
N GLN A 131 -15.41 2.42 7.16
CA GLN A 131 -16.20 1.72 8.18
C GLN A 131 -16.89 2.69 9.14
N THR A 132 -16.23 3.78 9.52
CA THR A 132 -16.81 4.83 10.36
C THR A 132 -17.95 5.54 9.64
N LYS A 133 -17.75 5.90 8.36
CA LYS A 133 -18.81 6.45 7.51
C LYS A 133 -20.00 5.48 7.43
N GLN A 134 -19.75 4.20 7.13
CA GLN A 134 -20.79 3.18 7.05
C GLN A 134 -21.55 3.05 8.38
N LYS A 135 -20.83 3.01 9.51
CA LYS A 135 -21.42 2.96 10.85
C LYS A 135 -22.33 4.17 11.09
N THR A 136 -21.89 5.39 10.77
CA THR A 136 -22.72 6.60 10.96
C THR A 136 -23.98 6.59 10.10
N ILE A 137 -23.93 6.04 8.88
CA ILE A 137 -25.09 5.88 8.01
C ILE A 137 -26.07 4.88 8.63
N ILE A 138 -25.58 3.70 9.05
CA ILE A 138 -26.41 2.66 9.68
C ILE A 138 -27.04 3.18 10.98
N GLU A 139 -26.31 3.93 11.80
CA GLU A 139 -26.85 4.55 13.01
C GLU A 139 -27.89 5.63 12.70
N ALA A 140 -27.71 6.42 11.64
CA ALA A 140 -28.69 7.40 11.20
C ALA A 140 -29.96 6.71 10.66
N GLU A 141 -29.81 5.68 9.83
CA GLU A 141 -30.92 4.84 9.33
C GLU A 141 -31.66 4.13 10.45
N GLY A 142 -30.93 3.57 11.43
CA GLY A 142 -31.51 2.92 12.60
C GLY A 142 -32.32 3.90 13.45
N ARG A 143 -31.80 5.12 13.66
CA ARG A 143 -32.54 6.19 14.35
C ARG A 143 -33.77 6.64 13.57
N ALA A 144 -33.65 6.82 12.25
CA ALA A 144 -34.80 7.18 11.41
C ALA A 144 -35.89 6.11 11.48
N ARG A 145 -35.53 4.84 11.33
CA ARG A 145 -36.47 3.71 11.44
C ARG A 145 -37.10 3.61 12.83
N ALA A 146 -36.34 3.87 13.89
CA ALA A 146 -36.89 3.89 15.26
C ALA A 146 -37.97 4.98 15.41
N VAL A 147 -37.70 6.19 14.92
CA VAL A 147 -38.67 7.30 14.93
C VAL A 147 -39.88 7.00 14.05
N GLU A 148 -39.71 6.37 12.89
CA GLU A 148 -40.82 5.94 12.04
C GLU A 148 -41.72 4.92 12.73
N VAL A 149 -41.12 3.88 13.36
CA VAL A 149 -41.87 2.84 14.08
C VAL A 149 -42.58 3.42 15.30
N GLU A 150 -41.92 4.31 16.05
CA GLU A 150 -42.53 5.02 17.17
C GLU A 150 -43.68 5.92 16.71
N GLY A 151 -43.48 6.69 15.63
CA GLY A 151 -44.53 7.52 15.03
C GLY A 151 -45.73 6.72 14.52
N GLN A 152 -45.48 5.54 13.92
CA GLN A 152 -46.55 4.61 13.54
C GLN A 152 -47.29 4.05 14.76
N ALA A 153 -46.58 3.69 15.83
CA ALA A 153 -47.18 3.18 17.06
C ALA A 153 -48.01 4.26 17.77
N GLU A 154 -47.51 5.49 17.86
CA GLU A 154 -48.20 6.65 18.41
C GLU A 154 -49.46 6.96 17.59
N GLY A 155 -49.34 6.96 16.26
CA GLY A 155 -50.46 7.14 15.34
C GLY A 155 -51.53 6.06 15.50
N ALA A 156 -51.13 4.79 15.57
CA ALA A 156 -52.05 3.67 15.81
C ALA A 156 -52.75 3.77 17.18
N ARG A 157 -52.04 4.24 18.22
CA ARG A 157 -52.61 4.50 19.55
C ARG A 157 -53.65 5.63 19.49
N ILE A 158 -53.33 6.76 18.86
CA ILE A 158 -54.23 7.91 18.71
C ILE A 158 -55.47 7.51 17.91
N LEU A 159 -55.31 6.78 16.81
CA LEU A 159 -56.44 6.26 16.02
C LEU A 159 -57.32 5.33 16.85
N SER A 160 -56.73 4.43 17.64
CA SER A 160 -57.49 3.50 18.49
C SER A 160 -58.26 4.23 19.58
N VAL A 161 -57.65 5.22 20.24
CA VAL A 161 -58.32 6.08 21.23
C VAL A 161 -59.41 6.92 20.57
N GLY A 162 -59.12 7.51 19.41
CA GLY A 162 -60.07 8.29 18.61
C GLY A 162 -61.31 7.48 18.25
N ASN A 163 -61.12 6.27 17.71
CA ASN A 163 -62.21 5.34 17.41
C ASN A 163 -63.00 4.96 18.67
N ALA A 164 -62.33 4.63 19.77
CA ALA A 164 -62.99 4.30 21.03
C ALA A 164 -63.80 5.48 21.59
N THR A 165 -63.28 6.70 21.49
CA THR A 165 -64.02 7.90 21.88
C THR A 165 -65.20 8.15 20.97
N ALA A 166 -65.05 8.01 19.64
CA ALA A 166 -66.14 8.14 18.67
C ALA A 166 -67.26 7.12 18.94
N GLU A 167 -66.91 5.84 19.14
CA GLU A 167 -67.87 4.80 19.53
C GLU A 167 -68.55 5.11 20.87
N ALA A 168 -67.82 5.64 21.85
CA ALA A 168 -68.38 6.04 23.14
C ALA A 168 -69.35 7.22 22.99
N TYR A 169 -69.00 8.21 22.16
CA TYR A 169 -69.88 9.34 21.83
C TYR A 169 -71.14 8.86 21.11
N GLU A 170 -71.03 7.98 20.11
CA GLU A 170 -72.18 7.39 19.43
C GLU A 170 -73.12 6.64 20.40
N LYS A 171 -72.56 5.81 21.28
CA LYS A 171 -73.34 5.12 22.33
C LYS A 171 -74.00 6.12 23.29
N GLN A 172 -73.31 7.16 23.70
CA GLN A 172 -73.89 8.21 24.57
C GLN A 172 -75.02 8.96 23.84
N VAL A 173 -74.86 9.31 22.56
CA VAL A 173 -75.89 9.95 21.73
C VAL A 173 -77.12 9.06 21.63
N SER A 174 -76.93 7.75 21.44
CA SER A 174 -78.03 6.79 21.38
C SER A 174 -78.79 6.65 22.71
N ALA A 175 -78.12 6.85 23.87
CA ALA A 175 -78.71 6.66 25.20
C ALA A 175 -79.36 7.92 25.80
N VAL A 176 -78.81 9.11 25.53
CA VAL A 176 -79.23 10.39 26.17
C VAL A 176 -80.05 11.28 25.23
N GLY A 177 -79.94 11.04 23.91
CA GLY A 177 -80.58 11.85 22.87
C GLY A 177 -79.76 13.10 22.50
N GLN A 178 -79.72 13.42 21.21
CA GLN A 178 -78.80 14.38 20.59
C GLN A 178 -78.85 15.79 21.21
N LEU A 179 -80.02 16.24 21.65
CA LEU A 179 -80.22 17.57 22.23
C LEU A 179 -79.67 17.71 23.66
N ASN A 180 -79.76 16.66 24.47
CA ASN A 180 -79.40 16.70 25.88
C ASN A 180 -77.88 16.57 26.09
N LEU A 181 -77.18 15.88 25.18
CA LEU A 181 -75.71 15.78 25.21
C LEU A 181 -75.01 17.11 24.93
N ALA A 182 -75.51 17.88 23.96
CA ALA A 182 -74.97 19.20 23.66
C ALA A 182 -75.08 20.15 24.88
N ALA A 183 -76.21 20.11 25.60
CA ALA A 183 -76.39 20.89 26.82
C ALA A 183 -75.41 20.46 27.95
N ILE A 184 -75.18 19.15 28.10
CA ILE A 184 -74.23 18.62 29.09
C ILE A 184 -72.78 18.99 28.71
N GLU A 185 -72.41 18.90 27.44
CA GLU A 185 -71.05 19.19 26.97
C GLU A 185 -70.72 20.68 27.07
N VAL A 186 -71.67 21.57 26.73
CA VAL A 186 -71.53 23.02 26.96
C VAL A 186 -71.36 23.31 28.45
N THR A 187 -72.16 22.67 29.32
CA THR A 187 -72.04 22.85 30.77
C THR A 187 -70.69 22.35 31.30
N LYS A 188 -70.17 21.24 30.75
CA LYS A 188 -68.89 20.65 31.14
C LYS A 188 -67.69 21.44 30.62
N ALA A 189 -67.76 22.00 29.42
CA ALA A 189 -66.75 22.90 28.86
C ALA A 189 -66.67 24.22 29.64
N VAL A 190 -67.82 24.78 30.05
CA VAL A 190 -67.88 25.98 30.91
C VAL A 190 -67.31 25.70 32.30
N ALA A 191 -67.54 24.49 32.86
CA ALA A 191 -66.96 24.08 34.13
C ALA A 191 -65.44 23.81 34.05
N GLY A 192 -64.96 23.19 32.96
CA GLY A 192 -63.54 22.88 32.75
C GLY A 192 -62.67 24.10 32.46
N ALA A 193 -63.22 25.15 31.85
CA ALA A 193 -62.52 26.41 31.58
C ALA A 193 -62.33 27.31 32.84
N GLY A 194 -62.83 26.88 34.01
CA GLY A 194 -62.59 27.60 35.26
C GLY A 194 -63.11 29.04 35.29
N LEU A 195 -64.20 29.35 34.56
CA LEU A 195 -64.79 30.67 34.60
C LEU A 195 -65.57 30.85 35.92
N LYS A 196 -65.05 31.70 36.81
CA LYS A 196 -65.59 32.00 38.14
C LYS A 196 -66.89 32.83 38.00
N ILE A 197 -68.07 32.20 38.08
CA ILE A 197 -69.39 32.85 37.94
C ILE A 197 -69.82 33.53 39.26
N THR A 198 -68.96 34.39 39.82
CA THR A 198 -69.35 35.32 40.90
C THR A 198 -68.76 36.69 40.58
N PRO A 199 -69.58 37.73 40.35
CA PRO A 199 -69.07 39.06 40.07
C PRO A 199 -68.54 39.71 41.35
N ASP A 200 -67.21 39.72 41.53
CA ASP A 200 -66.51 40.43 42.62
C ASP A 200 -66.22 41.88 42.22
N ILE A 201 -67.26 42.70 42.05
CA ILE A 201 -67.20 44.16 42.29
C ILE A 201 -68.63 44.70 42.43
N SER A 202 -69.10 44.76 43.67
CA SER A 202 -70.22 45.60 44.07
C SER A 202 -69.74 47.06 44.14
N VAL A 203 -70.08 47.86 43.14
CA VAL A 203 -70.10 49.33 43.27
C VAL A 203 -71.27 49.67 44.18
N THR A 204 -70.99 49.76 45.47
CA THR A 204 -71.89 50.39 46.45
C THR A 204 -71.79 51.89 46.25
N GLY A 205 -72.94 52.50 45.93
CA GLY A 205 -73.02 53.86 45.43
C GLY A 205 -72.62 54.92 46.45
N GLU A 206 -71.73 55.81 46.01
CA GLU A 206 -71.69 57.20 46.47
C GLU A 206 -71.29 58.10 45.30
N SER A 207 -71.91 59.27 45.24
CA SER A 207 -72.01 60.16 44.08
C SER A 207 -70.67 60.75 43.62
N GLY A 208 -70.31 60.52 42.35
CA GLY A 208 -69.24 61.24 41.68
C GLY A 208 -68.93 60.63 40.32
N GLY A 209 -69.54 61.17 39.25
CA GLY A 209 -69.34 60.72 37.88
C GLY A 209 -67.87 60.79 37.46
N GLY A 210 -67.19 59.65 37.48
CA GLY A 210 -65.80 59.47 37.08
C GLY A 210 -65.67 58.17 36.28
N ASN A 211 -65.65 58.31 34.96
CA ASN A 211 -65.58 57.28 33.92
C ASN A 211 -64.71 56.05 34.27
N VAL A 212 -65.26 54.84 34.04
CA VAL A 212 -64.59 53.51 34.05
C VAL A 212 -63.36 53.48 33.12
N PHE A 213 -63.34 54.37 32.13
CA PHE A 213 -62.18 54.63 31.28
C PHE A 213 -60.93 55.08 32.07
N SER A 214 -61.10 55.83 33.17
CA SER A 214 -59.97 56.26 34.01
C SER A 214 -59.34 55.09 34.77
N ALA A 215 -60.13 54.09 35.18
CA ALA A 215 -59.63 52.87 35.82
C ALA A 215 -58.88 51.98 34.81
N PHE A 216 -59.36 51.89 33.57
CA PHE A 216 -58.66 51.20 32.48
C PHE A 216 -57.35 51.90 32.10
N VAL A 217 -57.35 53.23 32.02
CA VAL A 217 -56.15 54.03 31.75
C VAL A 217 -55.14 53.93 32.89
N ALA A 218 -55.57 53.86 34.15
CA ALA A 218 -54.69 53.63 35.29
C ALA A 218 -54.04 52.24 35.24
N GLN A 219 -54.79 51.19 34.87
CA GLN A 219 -54.28 49.84 34.66
C GLN A 219 -53.26 49.78 33.49
N LEU A 220 -53.53 50.51 32.41
CA LEU A 220 -52.65 50.60 31.25
C LEU A 220 -51.37 51.39 31.58
N LEU A 221 -51.46 52.50 32.32
CA LEU A 221 -50.29 53.28 32.75
C LEU A 221 -49.42 52.51 33.74
N ALA A 222 -50.03 51.74 34.65
CA ALA A 222 -49.30 50.86 35.56
C ALA A 222 -48.56 49.75 34.80
N SER A 223 -49.21 49.18 33.77
CA SER A 223 -48.61 48.15 32.91
C SER A 223 -47.51 48.70 32.01
N ASN A 224 -47.62 49.96 31.57
CA ASN A 224 -46.64 50.60 30.69
C ASN A 224 -45.43 51.21 31.42
N ARG A 225 -45.45 51.29 32.75
CA ARG A 225 -44.31 51.77 33.57
C ARG A 225 -43.35 50.63 33.97
N ALA A 226 -43.65 49.40 33.59
CA ALA A 226 -42.88 48.19 33.90
C ALA A 226 -42.24 47.55 32.66
N ALA A 227 -41.72 48.36 31.71
CA ALA A 227 -40.83 47.89 30.65
C ALA A 227 -39.97 49.03 30.07
N PRO A 228 -38.64 48.82 29.96
CA PRO A 228 -37.94 49.29 28.77
C PRO A 228 -37.18 48.17 28.06
N ALA A 229 -37.25 48.20 26.73
CA ALA A 229 -36.68 47.26 25.79
C ALA A 229 -35.27 47.66 25.30
N VAL A 230 -34.31 46.74 25.42
CA VAL A 230 -33.35 46.17 24.43
C VAL A 230 -32.63 47.03 23.34
N ALA A 231 -31.28 46.91 23.35
CA ALA A 231 -30.25 46.87 22.26
C ALA A 231 -29.77 48.18 21.56
N PRO A 232 -28.55 48.27 20.93
CA PRO A 232 -27.68 47.20 20.39
C PRO A 232 -26.14 47.34 20.62
N ALA A 233 -25.36 46.43 19.99
CA ALA A 233 -23.92 46.23 20.06
C ALA A 233 -23.06 47.20 19.22
N ALA A 234 -21.82 47.46 19.66
CA ALA A 234 -20.54 47.38 18.92
C ALA A 234 -19.49 48.46 19.31
N SER A 235 -18.22 48.01 19.41
CA SER A 235 -16.99 48.71 18.99
C SER A 235 -16.29 49.74 19.91
N GLN A 236 -15.05 49.37 20.25
CA GLN A 236 -13.81 50.18 20.29
C GLN A 236 -13.35 50.90 21.58
N ALA A 237 -12.09 50.55 21.92
CA ALA A 237 -10.94 51.44 22.13
C ALA A 237 -10.81 52.24 23.44
N GLU A 238 -9.67 52.05 24.09
CA GLU A 238 -9.13 52.86 25.18
C GLU A 238 -7.79 53.49 24.74
N PRO A 239 -7.63 54.82 24.83
CA PRO A 239 -6.33 55.51 24.76
C PRO A 239 -6.05 56.43 26.01
N PRO A 240 -4.85 57.07 26.14
CA PRO A 240 -4.07 57.31 27.38
C PRO A 240 -4.13 58.77 27.93
N PRO A 241 -3.28 59.27 28.88
CA PRO A 241 -1.89 59.71 28.60
C PRO A 241 -0.85 59.65 29.77
N ALA A 242 0.40 59.99 29.41
CA ALA A 242 1.70 59.97 30.12
C ALA A 242 1.89 61.08 31.21
N PRO A 243 3.09 61.29 31.80
CA PRO A 243 4.30 61.79 31.09
C PRO A 243 5.47 60.81 31.00
#